data_AF-A0A1R1WY81-F1
#
_entry.id   AF-A0A1R1WY81-F1
#
_cell.length_a   1.000
_cell.length_b   1.000
_cell.length_c   1.000
_cell.angle_alpha   90.00
_cell.angle_beta   90.00
_cell.angle_gamma   90.00
#
_symmetry.space_group_name_H-M   'P 1'
#
loop_
_entity.id
_entity.type
_entity.pdbx_description
1 polymer ?
#
loop_
_entity_poly.entity_id
_entity_poly.type
_entity_poly.pdbx_seq_one_letter_code
_entity_poly.pdbx_strand_id
1 'polypeptide(L)'
;MKISLITFIALPIALSATSIKEILSKGKKTLVENNHSQNNGSNRCLGDIDVKKDEINKLNSCTSYQGNIKIILTDIEEVSLKSLKNLEGSILVVGNSALKKLDFSGLKTVIGSIYIGANYQLNFVDFSNLESSYKVAFKHNFELNNVKLTNLSECKDLSITGSSIQDISVSRLTKIEGDLKFSKNTKLSRLNFNSLKSIGGDLEFGTNKKSSSLEAKLEKLETVKGGVTLRGLYEINLNSLKSIGSSLLVRDNDIKSLKLPKLESFIQ
;
A
#
# COMPACT_ATOMS: atom_id res chain seq x y z
N MET A 1 34.92 -39.11 0.66
CA MET A 1 34.78 -37.73 1.19
C MET A 1 33.45 -37.19 0.66
N LYS A 2 32.40 -37.12 1.50
CA LYS A 2 31.07 -36.64 1.09
C LYS A 2 31.11 -35.12 0.95
N ILE A 3 31.11 -34.62 -0.27
CA ILE A 3 30.95 -33.19 -0.57
C ILE A 3 29.46 -32.90 -0.42
N SER A 4 29.07 -32.33 0.72
CA SER A 4 27.71 -31.82 0.93
C SER A 4 27.56 -30.53 0.12
N LEU A 5 26.78 -30.57 -0.95
CA LEU A 5 26.27 -29.35 -1.58
C LEU A 5 25.37 -28.66 -0.55
N ILE A 6 25.89 -27.63 0.10
CA ILE A 6 25.05 -26.63 0.76
C ILE A 6 24.36 -25.89 -0.37
N THR A 7 23.12 -26.30 -0.66
CA THR A 7 22.22 -25.51 -1.48
C THR A 7 22.06 -24.16 -0.80
N PHE A 8 22.75 -23.13 -1.32
CA PHE A 8 22.40 -21.75 -1.09
C PHE A 8 20.97 -21.56 -1.62
N ILE A 9 19.99 -21.73 -0.74
CA ILE A 9 18.65 -21.19 -0.97
C ILE A 9 18.90 -19.69 -1.18
N ALA A 10 18.67 -19.22 -2.41
CA ALA A 10 18.87 -17.82 -2.76
C ALA A 10 18.19 -16.96 -1.70
N LEU A 11 18.98 -16.19 -0.95
CA LEU A 11 18.45 -15.25 0.03
C LEU A 11 17.49 -14.32 -0.73
N PRO A 12 16.22 -14.17 -0.30
CA PRO A 12 15.31 -13.24 -0.94
C PRO A 12 15.88 -11.84 -0.77
N ILE A 13 16.36 -11.26 -1.87
CA ILE A 13 16.74 -9.85 -2.08
C ILE A 13 17.00 -9.12 -0.76
N ALA A 14 18.17 -9.33 -0.14
CA ALA A 14 18.57 -8.50 0.99
C ALA A 14 18.75 -7.07 0.46
N LEU A 15 17.85 -6.13 0.77
CA LEU A 15 18.20 -4.73 0.51
C LEU A 15 19.33 -4.36 1.47
N SER A 16 20.22 -3.53 0.95
CA SER A 16 21.27 -2.93 1.77
C SER A 16 20.66 -2.20 2.97
N ALA A 17 21.42 -2.12 4.07
CA ALA A 17 21.07 -1.28 5.21
C ALA A 17 20.80 0.19 4.78
N THR A 18 21.50 0.66 3.74
CA THR A 18 21.29 1.98 3.13
C THR A 18 19.89 2.14 2.56
N SER A 19 19.36 1.12 1.87
CA SER A 19 18.00 1.12 1.34
C SER A 19 16.95 1.14 2.46
N ILE A 20 17.16 0.39 3.54
CA ILE A 20 16.26 0.39 4.70
C ILE A 20 16.24 1.78 5.36
N LYS A 21 17.40 2.42 5.52
CA LYS A 21 17.50 3.79 6.07
C LYS A 21 16.74 4.80 5.21
N GLU A 22 16.82 4.72 3.89
CA GLU A 22 16.09 5.61 2.99
C GLU A 22 14.57 5.41 3.09
N ILE A 23 14.12 4.15 3.09
CA ILE A 23 12.70 3.79 3.25
C ILE A 23 12.19 4.29 4.61
N LEU A 24 12.95 4.08 5.68
CA LEU A 24 12.61 4.56 7.02
C LEU A 24 12.54 6.09 7.07
N SER A 25 13.50 6.79 6.46
CA SER A 25 13.51 8.26 6.39
C SER A 25 12.25 8.79 5.69
N LYS A 26 11.86 8.18 4.56
CA LYS A 26 10.62 8.52 3.85
C LYS A 26 9.38 8.22 4.69
N GLY A 27 9.34 7.08 5.38
CA GLY A 27 8.23 6.71 6.26
C GLY A 27 8.08 7.61 7.48
N LYS A 28 9.19 8.08 8.09
CA LYS A 28 9.13 9.03 9.22
C LYS A 28 8.47 10.36 8.84
N LYS A 29 8.59 10.80 7.59
CA LYS A 29 7.92 12.02 7.08
C LYS A 29 6.41 11.87 6.94
N THR A 30 5.86 10.66 7.08
CA THR A 30 4.41 10.42 7.01
C THR A 30 3.75 10.35 8.39
N LEU A 31 4.54 10.48 9.47
CA LEU A 31 4.01 10.48 10.84
C LEU A 31 3.24 11.76 11.11
N VAL A 32 2.20 11.67 11.95
CA VAL A 32 1.46 12.85 12.40
C VAL A 32 2.27 13.50 13.53
N GLU A 33 2.50 14.81 13.45
CA GLU A 33 3.04 15.59 14.55
C GLU A 33 1.92 15.85 15.56
N ASN A 34 1.99 15.21 16.72
CA ASN A 34 0.92 15.27 17.73
C ASN A 34 1.25 16.26 18.85
N ASN A 35 0.36 17.21 19.10
CA ASN A 35 0.27 17.91 20.38
C ASN A 35 -0.77 17.18 21.24
N HIS A 36 -0.31 16.32 22.15
CA HIS A 36 -1.23 15.49 22.95
C HIS A 36 -1.99 16.33 23.99
N SER A 37 -3.31 16.48 23.82
CA SER A 37 -4.20 16.86 24.92
C SER A 37 -4.77 15.61 25.58
N GLN A 38 -4.72 15.58 26.92
CA GLN A 38 -5.20 14.45 27.70
C GLN A 38 -6.72 14.38 27.63
N ASN A 39 -7.26 13.20 27.32
CA ASN A 39 -8.66 12.90 27.62
C ASN A 39 -8.83 11.41 27.97
N ASN A 40 -9.33 11.16 29.18
CA ASN A 40 -9.47 9.83 29.78
C ASN A 40 -10.81 9.20 29.36
N GLY A 41 -10.79 8.39 28.30
CA GLY A 41 -11.84 7.44 27.97
C GLY A 41 -11.37 6.00 28.19
N SER A 42 -12.27 5.10 28.61
CA SER A 42 -11.96 3.68 28.73
C SER A 42 -11.56 3.09 27.36
N ASN A 43 -10.52 2.25 27.34
CA ASN A 43 -9.91 1.64 26.15
C ASN A 43 -9.37 2.63 25.09
N ARG A 44 -9.06 3.88 25.47
CA ARG A 44 -8.30 4.82 24.66
C ARG A 44 -6.83 4.81 25.09
N CYS A 45 -5.93 4.66 24.12
CA CYS A 45 -4.48 4.68 24.34
C CYS A 45 -3.86 5.92 23.70
N LEU A 46 -2.79 6.44 24.29
CA LEU A 46 -2.21 7.74 23.95
C LEU A 46 -0.68 7.64 23.82
N GLY A 47 -0.11 8.58 23.08
CA GLY A 47 1.33 8.74 22.90
C GLY A 47 1.86 7.94 21.71
N ASP A 48 3.03 8.34 21.19
CA ASP A 48 3.72 7.56 20.18
C ASP A 48 4.37 6.32 20.82
N ILE A 49 4.29 5.17 20.14
CA ILE A 49 4.89 3.91 20.59
C ILE A 49 5.84 3.32 19.56
N ASP A 50 7.00 2.86 20.02
CA ASP A 50 7.89 1.96 19.28
C ASP A 50 7.66 0.53 19.82
N VAL A 51 6.82 -0.22 19.10
CA VAL A 51 6.25 -1.49 19.55
C VAL A 51 7.32 -2.56 19.70
N LYS A 52 7.34 -3.16 20.89
CA LYS A 52 8.04 -4.40 21.22
C LYS A 52 7.07 -5.57 21.33
N LYS A 53 7.61 -6.79 21.33
CA LYS A 53 6.82 -8.03 21.31
C LYS A 53 5.84 -8.14 22.48
N ASP A 54 6.25 -7.72 23.67
CA ASP A 54 5.45 -7.72 24.91
C ASP A 54 4.37 -6.64 24.95
N GLU A 55 4.48 -5.60 24.12
CA GLU A 55 3.52 -4.48 24.09
C GLU A 55 2.28 -4.76 23.22
N ILE A 56 2.32 -5.78 22.35
CA ILE A 56 1.19 -6.14 21.47
C ILE A 56 -0.06 -6.48 22.29
N ASN A 57 0.10 -7.20 23.41
CA ASN A 57 -1.01 -7.55 24.30
C ASN A 57 -1.65 -6.30 24.94
N LYS A 58 -0.82 -5.32 25.31
CA LYS A 58 -1.29 -4.03 25.83
C LYS A 58 -2.02 -3.23 24.76
N LEU A 59 -1.51 -3.21 23.53
CA LEU A 59 -2.19 -2.51 22.42
C LEU A 59 -3.54 -3.15 22.07
N ASN A 60 -3.70 -4.46 22.28
CA ASN A 60 -4.97 -5.15 22.08
C ASN A 60 -6.06 -4.82 23.11
N SER A 61 -5.73 -4.13 24.21
CA SER A 61 -6.76 -3.56 25.10
C SER A 61 -7.30 -2.21 24.60
N CYS A 62 -6.68 -1.62 23.57
CA CYS A 62 -7.08 -0.33 23.01
C CYS A 62 -8.11 -0.52 21.89
N THR A 63 -9.21 0.25 21.96
CA THR A 63 -10.18 0.38 20.86
C THR A 63 -9.91 1.63 20.01
N SER A 64 -9.34 2.67 20.62
CA SER A 64 -8.91 3.90 19.94
C SER A 64 -7.50 4.28 20.39
N TYR A 65 -6.68 4.82 19.47
CA TYR A 65 -5.30 5.18 19.74
C TYR A 65 -4.97 6.58 19.20
N GLN A 66 -4.48 7.46 20.07
CA GLN A 66 -4.03 8.80 19.70
C GLN A 66 -2.51 8.90 19.83
N GLY A 67 -1.84 8.70 18.72
CA GLY A 67 -0.40 8.62 18.63
C GLY A 67 0.00 7.79 17.43
N ASN A 68 1.29 7.80 17.11
CA ASN A 68 1.85 6.98 16.05
C ASN A 68 2.23 5.58 16.57
N ILE A 69 1.92 4.54 15.81
CA ILE A 69 2.35 3.16 16.08
C ILE A 69 3.52 2.83 15.16
N LYS A 70 4.71 2.60 15.74
CA LYS A 70 5.94 2.32 15.01
C LYS A 70 6.43 0.90 15.32
N ILE A 71 6.68 0.09 14.31
CA ILE A 71 7.29 -1.25 14.42
C ILE A 71 8.53 -1.24 13.51
N ILE A 72 9.69 -0.94 14.07
CA ILE A 72 10.90 -0.64 13.29
C ILE A 72 12.04 -1.55 13.74
N LEU A 73 12.65 -2.27 12.79
CA LEU A 73 13.85 -3.09 13.01
C LEU A 73 13.71 -4.10 14.18
N THR A 74 12.54 -4.72 14.31
CA THR A 74 12.24 -5.75 15.33
C THR A 74 12.39 -7.17 14.77
N ASP A 75 12.40 -8.15 15.68
CA ASP A 75 12.36 -9.59 15.41
C ASP A 75 10.93 -10.18 15.52
N ILE A 76 9.91 -9.32 15.57
CA ILE A 76 8.51 -9.73 15.69
C ILE A 76 8.10 -10.45 14.40
N GLU A 77 7.60 -11.68 14.52
CA GLU A 77 7.10 -12.46 13.38
C GLU A 77 5.68 -12.10 12.98
N GLU A 78 4.82 -11.76 13.94
CA GLU A 78 3.42 -11.43 13.69
C GLU A 78 2.95 -10.31 14.62
N VAL A 79 2.18 -9.37 14.05
CA VAL A 79 1.44 -8.37 14.82
C VAL A 79 -0.04 -8.52 14.51
N SER A 80 -0.86 -8.64 15.56
CA SER A 80 -2.31 -8.69 15.45
C SER A 80 -2.93 -7.70 16.43
N LEU A 81 -3.55 -6.64 15.91
CA LEU A 81 -4.16 -5.53 16.65
C LEU A 81 -5.64 -5.36 16.25
N LYS A 82 -6.43 -6.42 16.43
CA LYS A 82 -7.82 -6.52 15.97
C LYS A 82 -8.83 -5.71 16.80
N SER A 83 -8.48 -5.39 18.04
CA SER A 83 -9.34 -4.58 18.90
C SER A 83 -9.36 -3.12 18.49
N LEU A 84 -8.27 -2.65 17.86
CA LEU A 84 -8.09 -1.26 17.50
C LEU A 84 -8.98 -0.89 16.31
N LYS A 85 -9.89 0.07 16.51
CA LYS A 85 -10.85 0.53 15.50
C LYS A 85 -10.48 1.87 14.88
N ASN A 86 -9.93 2.79 15.68
CA ASN A 86 -9.60 4.15 15.23
C ASN A 86 -8.18 4.50 15.65
N LEU A 87 -7.43 5.12 14.74
CA LEU A 87 -6.09 5.61 14.97
C LEU A 87 -5.99 7.08 14.53
N GLU A 88 -5.73 7.99 15.46
CA GLU A 88 -5.57 9.42 15.17
C GLU A 88 -4.15 9.78 14.69
N GLY A 89 -3.19 8.86 14.80
CA GLY A 89 -1.85 9.02 14.25
C GLY A 89 -1.60 8.16 13.00
N SER A 90 -0.34 7.77 12.82
CA SER A 90 0.14 6.96 11.68
C SER A 90 0.65 5.60 12.11
N ILE A 91 0.70 4.66 11.17
CA ILE A 91 1.36 3.35 11.32
C ILE A 91 2.65 3.37 10.49
N LEU A 92 3.78 3.06 11.12
CA LEU A 92 5.08 2.95 10.46
C LEU A 92 5.71 1.58 10.75
N VAL A 93 5.73 0.69 9.75
CA VAL A 93 6.31 -0.66 9.88
C VAL A 93 7.47 -0.82 8.92
N VAL A 94 8.72 -0.73 9.42
CA VAL A 94 9.90 -0.71 8.54
C VAL A 94 11.04 -1.62 9.01
N GLY A 95 11.54 -2.43 8.08
CA GLY A 95 12.81 -3.16 8.27
C GLY A 95 12.72 -4.36 9.20
N ASN A 96 11.54 -4.93 9.44
CA ASN A 96 11.37 -6.10 10.29
C ASN A 96 11.60 -7.36 9.43
N SER A 97 12.79 -7.94 9.54
CA SER A 97 13.22 -9.05 8.67
C SER A 97 12.48 -10.36 8.94
N ALA A 98 12.00 -10.57 10.17
CA ALA A 98 11.27 -11.77 10.59
C ALA A 98 9.75 -11.66 10.43
N LEU A 99 9.23 -10.45 10.19
CA LEU A 99 7.80 -10.18 10.17
C LEU A 99 7.13 -10.83 8.96
N LYS A 100 6.19 -11.74 9.21
CA LYS A 100 5.42 -12.50 8.23
C LYS A 100 3.99 -11.99 8.07
N LYS A 101 3.40 -11.49 9.15
CA LYS A 101 1.97 -11.13 9.21
C LYS A 101 1.70 -9.81 9.94
N LEU A 102 0.87 -8.97 9.35
CA LEU A 102 0.25 -7.82 10.00
C LEU A 102 -1.27 -7.94 9.91
N ASP A 103 -1.93 -7.95 11.06
CA ASP A 103 -3.37 -8.09 11.15
C ASP A 103 -3.96 -6.90 11.92
N PHE A 104 -4.42 -5.92 11.16
CA PHE A 104 -5.14 -4.74 11.63
C PHE A 104 -6.59 -4.79 11.17
N SER A 105 -7.17 -6.00 11.08
CA SER A 105 -8.51 -6.19 10.53
C SER A 105 -9.62 -5.47 11.33
N GLY A 106 -9.32 -4.99 12.54
CA GLY A 106 -10.24 -4.18 13.35
C GLY A 106 -10.30 -2.71 12.94
N LEU A 107 -9.24 -2.18 12.30
CA LEU A 107 -9.12 -0.76 12.01
C LEU A 107 -10.15 -0.35 10.96
N LYS A 108 -10.87 0.72 11.26
CA LYS A 108 -11.80 1.41 10.37
C LYS A 108 -11.23 2.72 9.86
N THR A 109 -10.59 3.50 10.73
CA THR A 109 -10.06 4.82 10.38
C THR A 109 -8.62 4.98 10.83
N VAL A 110 -7.81 5.58 9.97
CA VAL A 110 -6.45 6.04 10.29
C VAL A 110 -6.32 7.49 9.82
N ILE A 111 -6.34 8.45 10.73
CA ILE A 111 -6.25 9.88 10.37
C ILE A 111 -4.93 10.18 9.65
N GLY A 112 -3.84 9.57 10.10
CA GLY A 112 -2.53 9.67 9.47
C GLY A 112 -2.31 8.67 8.33
N SER A 113 -1.05 8.31 8.14
CA SER A 113 -0.62 7.42 7.06
C SER A 113 -0.34 6.01 7.56
N ILE A 114 -0.56 5.02 6.72
CA ILE A 114 -0.04 3.66 6.86
C ILE A 114 1.16 3.53 5.92
N TYR A 115 2.36 3.36 6.49
CA TYR A 115 3.60 3.17 5.75
C TYR A 115 4.27 1.85 6.17
N ILE A 116 4.34 0.89 5.24
CA ILE A 116 4.89 -0.44 5.48
C ILE A 116 5.97 -0.73 4.46
N GLY A 117 7.23 -0.89 4.87
CA GLY A 117 8.27 -1.17 3.89
C GLY A 117 9.51 -1.90 4.38
N ALA A 118 10.22 -2.51 3.44
CA ALA A 118 11.41 -3.33 3.71
C ALA A 118 11.16 -4.45 4.76
N ASN A 119 9.97 -5.05 4.78
CA ASN A 119 9.68 -6.24 5.59
C ASN A 119 9.67 -7.46 4.66
N TYR A 120 10.83 -8.10 4.50
CA TYR A 120 11.07 -9.05 3.41
C TYR A 120 10.23 -10.32 3.48
N GLN A 121 10.01 -10.84 4.68
CA GLN A 121 9.22 -12.06 4.88
C GLN A 121 7.71 -11.80 5.01
N LEU A 122 7.29 -10.53 4.97
CA LEU A 122 5.90 -10.14 5.14
C LEU A 122 5.11 -10.64 3.94
N ASN A 123 4.24 -11.62 4.17
CA ASN A 123 3.44 -12.23 3.11
C ASN A 123 1.96 -11.83 3.18
N PHE A 124 1.49 -11.38 4.34
CA PHE A 124 0.08 -11.07 4.59
C PHE A 124 -0.11 -9.77 5.38
N VAL A 125 -1.01 -8.91 4.86
CA VAL A 125 -1.46 -7.67 5.52
C VAL A 125 -2.98 -7.58 5.47
N ASP A 126 -3.62 -7.47 6.63
CA ASP A 126 -5.07 -7.33 6.76
C ASP A 126 -5.48 -5.95 7.27
N PHE A 127 -6.13 -5.17 6.40
CA PHE A 127 -6.86 -3.94 6.71
C PHE A 127 -8.28 -4.05 6.14
N SER A 128 -8.91 -5.22 6.20
CA SER A 128 -10.17 -5.50 5.50
C SER A 128 -11.31 -4.53 5.85
N ASN A 129 -11.33 -4.04 7.10
CA ASN A 129 -12.34 -3.10 7.58
C ASN A 129 -11.94 -1.63 7.48
N LEU A 130 -10.74 -1.31 6.96
CA LEU A 130 -10.29 0.07 6.82
C LEU A 130 -11.18 0.78 5.80
N GLU A 131 -11.88 1.82 6.22
CA GLU A 131 -12.77 2.65 5.42
C GLU A 131 -12.01 3.89 4.90
N SER A 132 -11.18 4.51 5.77
CA SER A 132 -10.41 5.71 5.42
C SER A 132 -8.99 5.73 5.98
N SER A 133 -8.06 6.27 5.18
CA SER A 133 -6.73 6.67 5.65
C SER A 133 -6.19 7.85 4.83
N TYR A 134 -5.40 8.75 5.42
CA TYR A 134 -4.75 9.79 4.64
C TYR A 134 -3.89 9.18 3.53
N LYS A 135 -3.02 8.23 3.85
CA LYS A 135 -2.16 7.57 2.84
C LYS A 135 -1.92 6.11 3.18
N VAL A 136 -1.94 5.25 2.17
CA VAL A 136 -1.54 3.84 2.29
C VAL A 136 -0.37 3.57 1.35
N ALA A 137 0.80 3.26 1.91
CA ALA A 137 2.04 3.08 1.16
C ALA A 137 2.78 1.81 1.57
N PHE A 138 2.81 0.81 0.68
CA PHE A 138 3.57 -0.44 0.87
C PHE A 138 4.79 -0.44 -0.07
N LYS A 139 6.00 -0.51 0.49
CA LYS A 139 7.27 -0.28 -0.22
C LYS A 139 8.28 -1.40 0.00
N HIS A 140 8.63 -2.15 -1.03
CA HIS A 140 9.67 -3.18 -0.97
C HIS A 140 9.40 -4.28 0.08
N ASN A 141 8.18 -4.82 0.09
CA ASN A 141 7.83 -6.03 0.84
C ASN A 141 7.77 -7.17 -0.18
N PHE A 142 8.92 -7.73 -0.56
CA PHE A 142 9.02 -8.55 -1.78
C PHE A 142 8.23 -9.86 -1.73
N GLU A 143 8.03 -10.46 -0.55
CA GLU A 143 7.19 -11.67 -0.39
C GLU A 143 5.70 -11.36 -0.16
N LEU A 144 5.32 -10.08 -0.07
CA LEU A 144 3.94 -9.66 0.17
C LEU A 144 3.08 -10.07 -1.00
N ASN A 145 2.20 -11.04 -0.77
CA ASN A 145 1.35 -11.62 -1.81
C ASN A 145 -0.15 -11.47 -1.53
N ASN A 146 -0.52 -11.18 -0.27
CA ASN A 146 -1.91 -11.00 0.13
C ASN A 146 -2.09 -9.68 0.91
N VAL A 147 -2.89 -8.78 0.33
CA VAL A 147 -3.26 -7.48 0.92
C VAL A 147 -4.76 -7.35 0.89
N LYS A 148 -5.37 -7.11 2.05
CA LYS A 148 -6.81 -6.82 2.15
C LYS A 148 -7.05 -5.35 2.44
N LEU A 149 -7.71 -4.66 1.50
CA LEU A 149 -8.19 -3.29 1.59
C LEU A 149 -9.67 -3.21 1.15
N THR A 150 -10.44 -4.26 1.45
CA THR A 150 -11.78 -4.51 0.89
C THR A 150 -12.76 -3.35 1.11
N ASN A 151 -12.70 -2.71 2.28
CA ASN A 151 -13.61 -1.62 2.63
C ASN A 151 -13.07 -0.22 2.35
N LEU A 152 -11.84 -0.08 1.83
CA LEU A 152 -11.22 1.24 1.65
C LEU A 152 -12.02 2.05 0.61
N SER A 153 -12.67 3.11 1.07
CA SER A 153 -13.50 4.00 0.25
C SER A 153 -12.92 5.40 0.12
N GLU A 154 -12.03 5.80 1.03
CA GLU A 154 -11.41 7.13 1.05
C GLU A 154 -9.90 7.03 1.32
N CYS A 155 -9.10 7.60 0.41
CA CYS A 155 -7.66 7.73 0.61
C CYS A 155 -7.10 8.89 -0.21
N LYS A 156 -6.14 9.65 0.34
CA LYS A 156 -5.45 10.68 -0.45
C LYS A 156 -4.47 10.06 -1.42
N ASP A 157 -3.62 9.15 -0.95
CA ASP A 157 -2.58 8.49 -1.75
C ASP A 157 -2.57 6.98 -1.50
N LEU A 158 -2.64 6.19 -2.57
CA LEU A 158 -2.53 4.73 -2.49
C LEU A 158 -1.35 4.26 -3.35
N SER A 159 -0.37 3.62 -2.72
CA SER A 159 0.76 3.07 -3.45
C SER A 159 1.27 1.74 -2.91
N ILE A 160 1.37 0.74 -3.78
CA ILE A 160 2.00 -0.54 -3.48
C ILE A 160 3.11 -0.78 -4.50
N THR A 161 4.36 -0.82 -4.05
CA THR A 161 5.50 -1.00 -4.95
C THR A 161 6.52 -1.98 -4.44
N GLY A 162 7.06 -2.83 -5.32
CA GLY A 162 8.08 -3.81 -4.95
C GLY A 162 7.52 -4.93 -4.08
N SER A 163 6.53 -5.64 -4.59
CA SER A 163 5.88 -6.78 -3.90
C SER A 163 5.61 -7.95 -4.84
N SER A 164 5.00 -9.01 -4.31
CA SER A 164 4.58 -10.20 -5.04
C SER A 164 3.06 -10.40 -5.01
N ILE A 165 2.28 -9.32 -4.83
CA ILE A 165 0.82 -9.38 -4.88
C ILE A 165 0.38 -9.90 -6.24
N GLN A 166 -0.59 -10.81 -6.25
CA GLN A 166 -1.19 -11.35 -7.47
C GLN A 166 -2.41 -10.52 -7.88
N ASP A 167 -3.27 -10.25 -6.91
CA ASP A 167 -4.50 -9.50 -7.14
C ASP A 167 -4.71 -8.47 -6.03
N ILE A 168 -5.35 -7.36 -6.39
CA ILE A 168 -5.88 -6.42 -5.41
C ILE A 168 -7.22 -5.86 -5.87
N SER A 169 -8.15 -5.75 -4.93
CA SER A 169 -9.46 -5.17 -5.15
C SER A 169 -9.72 -4.07 -4.14
N VAL A 170 -9.90 -2.85 -4.64
CA VAL A 170 -10.23 -1.65 -3.86
C VAL A 170 -11.48 -1.01 -4.48
N SER A 171 -12.52 -1.85 -4.63
CA SER A 171 -13.71 -1.56 -5.43
C SER A 171 -14.66 -0.52 -4.81
N ARG A 172 -14.42 -0.10 -3.56
CA ARG A 172 -15.22 0.94 -2.88
C ARG A 172 -14.63 2.34 -3.04
N LEU A 173 -13.36 2.45 -3.44
CA LEU A 173 -12.68 3.72 -3.61
C LEU A 173 -13.23 4.46 -4.83
N THR A 174 -13.80 5.64 -4.60
CA THR A 174 -14.43 6.45 -5.66
C THR A 174 -13.56 7.62 -6.12
N LYS A 175 -12.64 8.08 -5.27
CA LYS A 175 -11.73 9.19 -5.53
C LYS A 175 -10.39 8.96 -4.83
N ILE A 176 -9.32 9.38 -5.50
CA ILE A 176 -7.98 9.57 -4.94
C ILE A 176 -7.64 11.04 -5.14
N GLU A 177 -7.17 11.73 -4.09
CA GLU A 177 -6.84 13.16 -4.19
C GLU A 177 -5.40 13.44 -4.65
N GLY A 178 -4.47 12.55 -4.31
CA GLY A 178 -3.09 12.55 -4.77
C GLY A 178 -2.86 11.43 -5.79
N ASP A 179 -1.89 10.58 -5.53
CA ASP A 179 -1.41 9.60 -6.50
C ASP A 179 -1.99 8.20 -6.28
N LEU A 180 -2.21 7.49 -7.39
CA LEU A 180 -2.48 6.06 -7.40
C LEU A 180 -1.32 5.33 -8.11
N LYS A 181 -0.52 4.58 -7.35
CA LYS A 181 0.75 4.02 -7.86
C LYS A 181 0.97 2.55 -7.52
N PHE A 182 0.90 1.70 -8.52
CA PHE A 182 1.29 0.30 -8.45
C PHE A 182 2.47 0.04 -9.36
N SER A 183 3.66 -0.16 -8.79
CA SER A 183 4.86 -0.42 -9.58
C SER A 183 5.78 -1.50 -9.04
N LYS A 184 6.41 -2.28 -9.94
CA LYS A 184 7.33 -3.38 -9.55
C LYS A 184 6.67 -4.48 -8.71
N ASN A 185 5.38 -4.73 -8.91
CA ASN A 185 4.67 -5.86 -8.28
C ASN A 185 4.76 -7.08 -9.20
N THR A 186 5.72 -7.97 -8.95
CA THR A 186 6.22 -8.90 -9.98
C THR A 186 5.25 -10.01 -10.39
N LYS A 187 4.28 -10.34 -9.53
CA LYS A 187 3.26 -11.38 -9.78
C LYS A 187 1.88 -10.80 -10.07
N LEU A 188 1.76 -9.48 -10.20
CA LEU A 188 0.47 -8.82 -10.32
C LEU A 188 -0.21 -9.19 -11.64
N SER A 189 -1.43 -9.72 -11.53
CA SER A 189 -2.31 -10.12 -12.63
C SER A 189 -3.62 -9.37 -12.65
N ARG A 190 -4.16 -8.90 -11.51
CA ARG A 190 -5.43 -8.15 -11.52
C ARG A 190 -5.44 -6.96 -10.56
N LEU A 191 -5.90 -5.82 -11.09
CA LEU A 191 -6.24 -4.62 -10.35
C LEU A 191 -7.72 -4.31 -10.53
N ASN A 192 -8.48 -4.21 -9.44
CA ASN A 192 -9.89 -3.83 -9.48
C ASN A 192 -10.17 -2.51 -8.74
N PHE A 193 -10.44 -1.47 -9.53
CA PHE A 193 -10.83 -0.12 -9.12
C PHE A 193 -12.11 0.33 -9.84
N ASN A 194 -13.07 -0.59 -10.01
CA ASN A 194 -14.29 -0.39 -10.81
C ASN A 194 -15.20 0.77 -10.37
N SER A 195 -15.04 1.32 -9.16
CA SER A 195 -15.78 2.48 -8.68
C SER A 195 -14.99 3.79 -8.74
N LEU A 196 -13.70 3.75 -9.05
CA LEU A 196 -12.84 4.93 -9.07
C LEU A 196 -13.23 5.86 -10.21
N LYS A 197 -13.57 7.11 -9.89
CA LYS A 197 -14.01 8.13 -10.84
C LYS A 197 -12.97 9.20 -11.12
N SER A 198 -12.13 9.54 -10.14
CA SER A 198 -11.15 10.61 -10.30
C SER A 198 -9.87 10.37 -9.51
N ILE A 199 -8.76 10.82 -10.09
CA ILE A 199 -7.42 10.86 -9.49
C ILE A 199 -6.93 12.31 -9.57
N GLY A 200 -6.58 12.90 -8.43
CA GLY A 200 -6.14 14.29 -8.33
C GLY A 200 -4.65 14.52 -8.60
N GLY A 201 -3.84 13.47 -8.57
CA GLY A 201 -2.44 13.44 -8.97
C GLY A 201 -2.19 12.47 -10.11
N ASP A 202 -1.10 11.72 -10.03
CA ASP A 202 -0.65 10.80 -11.08
C ASP A 202 -1.28 9.41 -10.95
N LEU A 203 -1.53 8.81 -12.11
CA LEU A 203 -1.82 7.39 -12.25
C LEU A 203 -0.58 6.67 -12.78
N GLU A 204 0.01 5.80 -11.97
CA GLU A 204 1.11 4.93 -12.38
C GLU A 204 0.74 3.46 -12.18
N PHE A 205 0.57 2.73 -13.28
CA PHE A 205 0.48 1.28 -13.28
C PHE A 205 1.66 0.66 -14.01
N GLY A 206 2.29 -0.32 -13.38
CA GLY A 206 3.42 -1.01 -13.96
C GLY A 206 3.86 -2.27 -13.24
N THR A 207 3.88 -3.41 -13.92
CA THR A 207 4.98 -4.34 -13.69
C THR A 207 6.23 -3.79 -14.39
N ASN A 208 7.42 -4.01 -13.84
CA ASN A 208 8.67 -3.64 -14.51
C ASN A 208 9.04 -4.58 -15.68
N LYS A 209 8.11 -5.48 -16.03
CA LYS A 209 8.24 -6.49 -17.09
C LYS A 209 6.88 -6.59 -17.77
N LYS A 210 6.88 -6.89 -19.07
CA LYS A 210 5.66 -7.29 -19.77
C LYS A 210 4.96 -8.41 -19.00
N SER A 211 3.64 -8.30 -18.84
CA SER A 211 2.80 -9.36 -18.27
C SER A 211 1.78 -9.75 -19.33
N SER A 212 1.68 -11.05 -19.60
CA SER A 212 0.72 -11.62 -20.54
C SER A 212 -0.70 -11.73 -19.96
N SER A 213 -0.91 -11.32 -18.70
CA SER A 213 -2.17 -11.53 -18.00
C SER A 213 -2.56 -10.39 -17.07
N LEU A 214 -1.84 -9.25 -17.07
CA LEU A 214 -2.18 -8.14 -16.18
C LEU A 214 -3.41 -7.37 -16.71
N GLU A 215 -4.52 -7.51 -16.01
CA GLU A 215 -5.78 -6.80 -16.25
C GLU A 215 -5.99 -5.68 -15.23
N ALA A 216 -6.32 -4.48 -15.71
CA ALA A 216 -6.68 -3.34 -14.86
C ALA A 216 -8.10 -2.83 -15.16
N LYS A 217 -8.99 -2.89 -14.14
CA LYS A 217 -10.39 -2.48 -14.25
C LYS A 217 -10.59 -1.08 -13.67
N LEU A 218 -10.66 -0.07 -14.55
CA LEU A 218 -10.90 1.34 -14.22
C LEU A 218 -11.99 1.96 -15.12
N GLU A 219 -13.00 1.16 -15.45
CA GLU A 219 -14.04 1.49 -16.42
C GLU A 219 -14.85 2.75 -16.09
N LYS A 220 -14.88 3.17 -14.82
CA LYS A 220 -15.54 4.40 -14.34
C LYS A 220 -14.59 5.58 -14.15
N LEU A 221 -13.30 5.43 -14.41
CA LEU A 221 -12.34 6.52 -14.24
C LEU A 221 -12.62 7.59 -15.31
N GLU A 222 -13.00 8.79 -14.86
CA GLU A 222 -13.36 9.91 -15.73
C GLU A 222 -12.23 10.93 -15.84
N THR A 223 -11.49 11.20 -14.76
CA THR A 223 -10.46 12.25 -14.76
C THR A 223 -9.19 11.82 -14.05
N VAL A 224 -8.05 12.18 -14.65
CA VAL A 224 -6.74 12.15 -14.00
C VAL A 224 -6.15 13.55 -14.14
N LYS A 225 -5.93 14.25 -13.04
CA LYS A 225 -5.38 15.62 -13.08
C LYS A 225 -3.87 15.64 -13.34
N GLY A 226 -3.15 14.60 -12.95
CA GLY A 226 -1.73 14.44 -13.26
C GLY A 226 -1.49 13.68 -14.56
N GLY A 227 -0.33 13.04 -14.65
CA GLY A 227 0.07 12.16 -15.74
C GLY A 227 -0.45 10.74 -15.57
N VAL A 228 -0.59 10.04 -16.70
CA VAL A 228 -0.95 8.62 -16.75
C VAL A 228 0.23 7.83 -17.33
N THR A 229 0.80 6.93 -16.54
CA THR A 229 1.83 5.99 -16.98
C THR A 229 1.30 4.56 -16.90
N LEU A 230 1.27 3.87 -18.04
CA LEU A 230 0.77 2.50 -18.19
C LEU A 230 1.88 1.58 -18.71
N ARG A 231 2.27 0.57 -17.92
CA ARG A 231 3.32 -0.41 -18.24
C ARG A 231 2.94 -1.84 -17.87
N GLY A 232 3.47 -2.81 -18.63
CA GLY A 232 3.33 -4.23 -18.35
C GLY A 232 1.91 -4.78 -18.38
N LEU A 233 0.93 -4.06 -18.95
CA LEU A 233 -0.47 -4.45 -19.02
C LEU A 233 -0.74 -5.37 -20.22
N TYR A 234 -1.69 -6.28 -20.05
CA TYR A 234 -2.31 -7.05 -21.14
C TYR A 234 -3.66 -6.45 -21.54
N GLU A 235 -4.46 -6.02 -20.57
CA GLU A 235 -5.75 -5.38 -20.80
C GLU A 235 -5.98 -4.23 -19.81
N ILE A 236 -6.57 -3.15 -20.31
CA ILE A 236 -7.04 -2.04 -19.49
C ILE A 236 -8.32 -1.45 -20.08
N ASN A 237 -9.30 -1.17 -19.22
CA ASN A 237 -10.53 -0.49 -19.60
C ASN A 237 -10.56 0.93 -19.02
N LEU A 238 -10.53 1.92 -19.92
CA LEU A 238 -10.60 3.36 -19.63
C LEU A 238 -11.71 4.04 -20.45
N ASN A 239 -12.81 3.33 -20.72
CA ASN A 239 -13.87 3.82 -21.61
C ASN A 239 -14.58 5.09 -21.11
N SER A 240 -14.50 5.39 -19.81
CA SER A 240 -15.08 6.60 -19.23
C SER A 240 -14.10 7.77 -19.15
N LEU A 241 -12.82 7.59 -19.50
CA LEU A 241 -11.80 8.61 -19.29
C LEU A 241 -12.02 9.80 -20.22
N LYS A 242 -12.22 10.98 -19.63
CA LYS A 242 -12.54 12.26 -20.29
C LYS A 242 -11.34 13.18 -20.39
N SER A 243 -10.50 13.23 -19.37
CA SER A 243 -9.35 14.15 -19.34
C SER A 243 -8.12 13.58 -18.62
N ILE A 244 -6.95 13.98 -19.14
CA ILE A 244 -5.64 13.81 -18.52
C ILE A 244 -5.02 15.20 -18.43
N GLY A 245 -4.66 15.62 -17.22
CA GLY A 245 -4.14 16.97 -16.97
C GLY A 245 -2.64 17.14 -17.24
N SER A 246 -1.97 16.08 -17.70
CA SER A 246 -0.59 16.13 -18.17
C SER A 246 -0.40 15.14 -19.33
N SER A 247 0.60 14.26 -19.26
CA SER A 247 0.94 13.31 -20.33
C SER A 247 0.32 11.92 -20.16
N LEU A 248 0.08 11.24 -21.28
CA LEU A 248 -0.20 9.79 -21.32
C LEU A 248 1.01 9.05 -21.88
N LEU A 249 1.66 8.26 -21.03
CA LEU A 249 2.78 7.41 -21.39
C LEU A 249 2.36 5.93 -21.35
N VAL A 250 2.22 5.33 -22.53
CA VAL A 250 1.92 3.90 -22.70
C VAL A 250 3.15 3.22 -23.28
N ARG A 251 3.81 2.36 -22.50
CA ARG A 251 5.03 1.68 -22.94
C ARG A 251 5.21 0.32 -22.26
N ASP A 252 5.99 -0.57 -22.87
CA ASP A 252 6.33 -1.86 -22.27
C ASP A 252 5.08 -2.74 -21.95
N ASN A 253 4.03 -2.66 -22.78
CA ASN A 253 2.77 -3.39 -22.63
C ASN A 253 2.61 -4.49 -23.71
N ASP A 254 1.68 -5.42 -23.46
CA ASP A 254 1.16 -6.38 -24.44
C ASP A 254 -0.33 -6.10 -24.77
N ILE A 255 -0.81 -4.87 -24.49
CA ILE A 255 -2.15 -4.41 -24.85
C ILE A 255 -2.33 -4.45 -26.37
N LYS A 256 -3.34 -5.18 -26.84
CA LYS A 256 -3.70 -5.27 -28.26
C LYS A 256 -4.47 -4.06 -28.78
N SER A 257 -5.25 -3.41 -27.92
CA SER A 257 -6.06 -2.24 -28.26
C SER A 257 -6.27 -1.39 -27.01
N LEU A 258 -5.97 -0.09 -27.10
CA LEU A 258 -6.32 0.90 -26.09
C LEU A 258 -7.39 1.82 -26.66
N LYS A 259 -8.61 1.76 -26.10
CA LYS A 259 -9.73 2.60 -26.52
C LYS A 259 -9.97 3.69 -25.49
N LEU A 260 -10.02 4.94 -25.95
CA LEU A 260 -10.27 6.13 -25.15
C LEU A 260 -11.39 6.96 -25.79
N PRO A 261 -12.60 6.40 -25.97
CA PRO A 261 -13.65 6.98 -26.81
C PRO A 261 -14.24 8.30 -26.28
N LYS A 262 -14.02 8.61 -24.99
CA LYS A 262 -14.49 9.85 -24.36
C LYS A 262 -13.37 10.85 -24.07
N LEU A 263 -12.12 10.56 -24.45
CA LEU A 263 -11.01 11.44 -24.12
C LEU A 263 -11.09 12.72 -24.95
N GLU A 264 -11.35 13.84 -24.28
CA GLU A 264 -11.59 15.15 -24.91
C GLU A 264 -10.34 16.03 -24.91
N SER A 265 -9.43 15.87 -23.94
CA SER A 265 -8.27 16.76 -23.81
C SER A 265 -7.06 16.14 -23.10
N PHE A 266 -5.88 16.60 -23.52
CA PHE A 266 -4.65 16.66 -22.73
C PHE A 266 -4.47 18.14 -22.35
N ILE A 267 -4.51 18.47 -21.07
CA ILE A 267 -4.19 19.83 -20.64
C ILE A 267 -2.67 19.87 -20.47
N GLN A 268 -2.00 20.75 -21.23
CA GLN A 268 -0.57 21.03 -21.10
C GLN A 268 -0.32 22.02 -19.96
#